data_AF-A0A6G3Y0T6-F1
#
_entry.id   AF-A0A6G3Y0T6-F1
#
_cell.length_a   1.000
_cell.length_b   1.000
_cell.length_c   1.000
_cell.angle_alpha   90.00
_cell.angle_beta   90.00
_cell.angle_gamma   90.00
#
_symmetry.space_group_name_H-M   'P 1'
#
loop_
_entity.id
_entity.type
_entity.pdbx_description
1 polymer ?
#
loop_
_entity_poly.entity_id
_entity_poly.type
_entity_poly.pdbx_seq_one_letter_code
_entity_poly.pdbx_strand_id
1 'polypeptide(L)'
;EGITVRWQEARGDSGAPLKALRALAGLVRRADHIVIGDPFSRYVQLLLTLVRADRLTVVDDGTATMEFVAQLARGERLTRWHRRGRTGPRELVLAPVTATARRRFTPTANHTVEVFTAMPVEAPPGIAVTRNTFAWTRARFGPPSIGKGADLVGTSLVETGVVDPVPYQEAVAALARTH
;
A
#
# COMPACT_ATOMS: atom_id res chain seq x y z
N GLU A 1 -13.42 -11.31 -16.67
CA GLU A 1 -13.83 -11.62 -15.29
C GLU A 1 -14.89 -10.65 -14.72
N GLY A 2 -15.83 -10.10 -15.51
CA GLY A 2 -17.00 -9.39 -14.97
C GLY A 2 -16.79 -8.14 -14.07
N ILE A 3 -15.55 -7.74 -13.78
CA ILE A 3 -15.23 -6.62 -12.88
C ILE A 3 -15.37 -5.30 -13.64
N THR A 4 -16.16 -4.39 -13.08
CA THR A 4 -16.24 -3.00 -13.57
C THR A 4 -15.09 -2.19 -12.98
N VAL A 5 -14.16 -1.75 -13.83
CA VAL A 5 -13.06 -0.88 -13.43
C VAL A 5 -13.46 0.58 -13.62
N ARG A 6 -13.27 1.40 -12.58
CA ARG A 6 -13.44 2.87 -12.65
C ARG A 6 -12.13 3.54 -12.30
N TRP A 7 -11.48 4.15 -13.29
CA TRP A 7 -10.25 4.90 -13.09
C TRP A 7 -10.54 6.26 -12.47
N GLN A 8 -9.73 6.69 -11.49
CA GLN A 8 -9.79 8.01 -10.88
C GLN A 8 -8.37 8.54 -10.65
N GLU A 9 -8.01 9.62 -11.32
CA GLU A 9 -6.71 10.27 -11.17
C GLU A 9 -6.76 11.29 -10.03
N ALA A 10 -6.06 10.99 -8.93
CA ALA A 10 -6.02 11.86 -7.75
C ALA A 10 -4.81 12.81 -7.75
N ARG A 11 -3.82 12.60 -8.62
CA ARG A 11 -2.57 13.40 -8.67
C ARG A 11 -2.49 14.35 -9.86
N GLY A 12 -3.56 14.45 -10.65
CA GLY A 12 -3.66 15.37 -11.79
C GLY A 12 -3.88 16.83 -11.38
N ASP A 13 -4.58 17.57 -12.23
CA ASP A 13 -4.77 19.03 -12.12
C ASP A 13 -5.31 19.53 -10.77
N SER A 14 -5.19 20.84 -10.55
CA SER A 14 -5.81 21.56 -9.44
C SER A 14 -7.29 21.16 -9.24
N GLY A 15 -7.57 20.47 -8.12
CA GLY A 15 -8.92 19.99 -7.75
C GLY A 15 -9.24 18.54 -8.13
N ALA A 16 -8.35 17.83 -8.83
CA ALA A 16 -8.49 16.40 -9.12
C ALA A 16 -8.77 15.54 -7.87
N PRO A 17 -8.11 15.74 -6.70
CA PRO A 17 -8.43 14.99 -5.49
C PRO A 17 -9.88 15.17 -5.03
N LEU A 18 -10.43 16.39 -5.10
CA LEU A 18 -11.80 16.67 -4.68
C LEU A 18 -12.83 16.05 -5.64
N LYS A 19 -12.56 16.09 -6.95
CA LYS A 19 -13.39 15.45 -7.97
C LYS A 19 -13.42 13.94 -7.77
N ALA A 20 -12.25 13.33 -7.62
CA ALA A 20 -12.11 11.90 -7.38
C ALA A 20 -12.78 11.48 -6.06
N LEU A 21 -12.64 12.28 -5.00
CA LEU A 21 -13.28 12.00 -3.71
C LEU A 21 -14.80 12.02 -3.85
N ARG A 22 -15.37 13.02 -4.53
CA ARG A 22 -16.81 13.11 -4.79
C ARG A 22 -17.32 11.94 -5.62
N ALA A 23 -16.59 11.55 -6.65
CA ALA A 23 -16.94 10.41 -7.51
C ALA A 23 -16.94 9.08 -6.74
N LEU A 24 -16.02 8.91 -5.79
CA LEU A 24 -15.88 7.67 -5.00
C LEU A 24 -16.73 7.64 -3.73
N ALA A 25 -17.06 8.79 -3.14
CA ALA A 25 -17.71 8.87 -1.82
C ALA A 25 -19.00 8.04 -1.71
N GLY A 26 -19.85 8.07 -2.74
CA GLY A 26 -21.09 7.28 -2.76
C GLY A 26 -20.86 5.78 -2.89
N LEU A 27 -19.81 5.36 -3.60
CA LEU A 27 -19.45 3.95 -3.75
C LEU A 27 -18.84 3.42 -2.46
N VAL A 28 -17.88 4.15 -1.90
CA VAL A 28 -17.17 3.78 -0.67
C VAL A 28 -18.10 3.68 0.54
N ARG A 29 -19.12 4.54 0.62
CA ARG A 29 -20.13 4.48 1.69
C ARG A 29 -21.08 3.28 1.60
N ARG A 30 -21.28 2.74 0.40
CA ARG A 30 -22.20 1.63 0.11
C ARG A 30 -21.49 0.29 0.00
N ALA A 31 -20.17 0.29 0.00
CA ALA A 31 -19.39 -0.93 -0.06
C ALA A 31 -19.50 -1.68 1.27
N ASP A 32 -19.81 -2.97 1.20
CA ASP A 32 -19.83 -3.87 2.36
C ASP A 32 -18.42 -4.35 2.74
N HIS A 33 -17.48 -4.26 1.78
CA HIS A 33 -16.09 -4.66 1.93
C HIS A 33 -15.19 -3.70 1.16
N ILE A 34 -14.15 -3.19 1.83
CA ILE A 34 -13.14 -2.32 1.24
C ILE A 34 -11.82 -3.06 1.11
N VAL A 35 -11.20 -2.96 -0.05
CA VAL A 35 -9.86 -3.50 -0.33
C VAL A 35 -8.93 -2.35 -0.66
N ILE A 36 -7.77 -2.27 0.00
CA ILE A 36 -6.79 -1.19 -0.19
C ILE A 36 -5.38 -1.74 -0.40
N GLY A 37 -4.59 -1.09 -1.25
CA GLY A 37 -3.16 -1.42 -1.42
C GLY A 37 -2.26 -0.65 -0.44
N ASP A 38 -2.27 0.68 -0.51
CA ASP A 38 -1.39 1.53 0.30
C ASP A 38 -2.14 2.18 1.49
N PRO A 39 -1.97 1.69 2.73
CA PRO A 39 -2.57 2.28 3.93
C PRO A 39 -1.93 3.61 4.37
N PHE A 40 -0.74 3.95 3.84
CA PHE A 40 -0.05 5.22 4.12
C PHE A 40 -0.50 6.35 3.20
N SER A 41 -1.24 6.05 2.13
CA SER A 41 -1.79 7.04 1.22
C SER A 41 -2.77 7.96 1.95
N ARG A 42 -2.45 9.25 2.02
CA ARG A 42 -3.33 10.28 2.62
C ARG A 42 -4.71 10.33 1.94
N TYR A 43 -4.75 10.08 0.64
CA TYR A 43 -5.98 10.05 -0.11
C TYR A 43 -6.86 8.85 0.30
N VAL A 44 -6.25 7.68 0.48
CA VAL A 44 -6.93 6.50 1.04
C VAL A 44 -7.38 6.76 2.47
N GLN A 45 -6.54 7.34 3.33
CA GLN A 45 -6.92 7.70 4.70
C GLN A 45 -8.13 8.65 4.74
N LEU A 46 -8.21 9.61 3.82
CA LEU A 46 -9.38 10.47 3.69
C LEU A 46 -10.63 9.68 3.28
N LEU A 47 -10.53 8.79 2.28
CA LEU A 47 -11.64 7.91 1.88
C LEU A 47 -12.11 7.00 3.01
N LEU A 48 -11.19 6.48 3.83
CA LEU A 48 -11.50 5.64 4.99
C LEU A 48 -12.38 6.35 6.03
N THR A 49 -12.35 7.69 6.09
CA THR A 49 -13.28 8.45 6.95
C THR A 49 -14.74 8.34 6.50
N LEU A 50 -14.98 8.01 5.23
CA LEU A 50 -16.30 7.85 4.65
C LEU A 50 -16.81 6.40 4.66
N VAL A 51 -15.91 5.43 4.89
CA VAL A 51 -16.24 4.00 4.86
C VAL A 51 -17.25 3.66 5.94
N ARG A 52 -18.23 2.83 5.56
CA ARG A 52 -19.17 2.19 6.50
C ARG A 52 -19.04 0.67 6.53
N ALA A 53 -18.20 0.11 5.67
CA ALA A 53 -17.90 -1.31 5.65
C ALA A 53 -17.37 -1.79 7.00
N ASP A 54 -17.85 -2.95 7.40
CA ASP A 54 -17.42 -3.72 8.57
C ASP A 54 -16.27 -4.68 8.23
N ARG A 55 -15.85 -4.71 6.96
CA ARG A 55 -14.78 -5.55 6.45
C ARG A 55 -13.76 -4.71 5.69
N LEU A 56 -12.49 -4.83 6.08
CA LEU A 56 -11.38 -4.16 5.43
C LEU A 56 -10.25 -5.15 5.15
N THR A 57 -9.81 -5.24 3.91
CA THR A 57 -8.63 -6.04 3.53
C THR A 57 -7.54 -5.12 3.00
N VAL A 58 -6.35 -5.20 3.60
CA VAL A 58 -5.13 -4.58 3.09
C VAL A 58 -4.43 -5.61 2.22
N VAL A 59 -4.25 -5.30 0.95
CA VAL A 59 -3.52 -6.11 -0.02
C VAL A 59 -2.06 -5.69 -0.01
N ASP A 60 -1.21 -6.65 -0.33
CA ASP A 60 0.23 -6.47 -0.46
C ASP A 60 0.63 -5.24 -1.30
N ASP A 61 1.44 -4.36 -0.71
CA ASP A 61 2.17 -3.25 -1.34
C ASP A 61 3.69 -3.43 -1.07
N GLY A 62 4.12 -4.70 -0.95
CA GLY A 62 5.51 -5.08 -0.71
C GLY A 62 5.99 -4.70 0.67
N THR A 63 7.16 -4.08 0.75
CA THR A 63 7.80 -3.72 2.04
C THR A 63 6.96 -2.74 2.86
N ALA A 64 6.09 -1.95 2.22
CA ALA A 64 5.14 -1.08 2.92
C ALA A 64 4.15 -1.89 3.76
N THR A 65 3.73 -3.08 3.32
CA THR A 65 2.85 -3.95 4.11
C THR A 65 3.53 -4.45 5.38
N MET A 66 4.81 -4.79 5.33
CA MET A 66 5.58 -5.17 6.53
C MET A 66 5.66 -4.01 7.53
N GLU A 67 5.95 -2.80 7.04
CA GLU A 67 5.99 -1.60 7.87
C GLU A 67 4.63 -1.32 8.52
N PHE A 68 3.55 -1.42 7.74
CA PHE A 68 2.19 -1.24 8.22
C PHE A 68 1.84 -2.22 9.34
N VAL A 69 2.10 -3.51 9.13
CA VAL A 69 1.84 -4.56 10.14
C VAL A 69 2.65 -4.31 11.41
N ALA A 70 3.93 -3.96 11.27
CA ALA A 70 4.79 -3.66 12.41
C ALA A 70 4.31 -2.42 13.21
N GLN A 71 3.83 -1.38 12.52
CA GLN A 71 3.27 -0.20 13.18
C GLN A 71 1.94 -0.50 13.88
N LEU A 72 1.09 -1.32 13.29
CA LEU A 72 -0.15 -1.76 13.92
C LEU A 72 0.10 -2.59 15.18
N ALA A 73 1.02 -3.56 15.11
CA ALA A 73 1.38 -4.39 16.26
C ALA A 73 1.89 -3.57 17.46
N ARG A 74 2.54 -2.42 17.20
CA ARG A 74 3.04 -1.50 18.22
C ARG A 74 2.08 -0.37 18.60
N GLY A 75 0.91 -0.27 17.96
CA GLY A 75 -0.01 0.86 18.14
C GLY A 75 0.57 2.21 17.68
N GLU A 76 1.59 2.20 16.80
CA GLU A 76 2.27 3.39 16.29
C GLU A 76 1.40 4.18 15.29
N ARG A 77 1.78 5.44 15.04
CA ARG A 77 1.16 6.25 13.99
C ARG A 77 1.52 5.68 12.61
N LEU A 78 0.55 5.61 11.71
CA LEU A 78 0.73 5.18 10.32
C LEU A 78 1.52 6.24 9.53
N THR A 79 2.84 6.21 9.64
CA THR A 79 3.76 7.11 8.92
C THR A 79 4.84 6.31 8.22
N ARG A 80 5.07 6.61 6.94
CA ARG A 80 6.10 5.93 6.13
C ARG A 80 7.49 6.23 6.67
N TRP A 81 8.39 5.26 6.70
CA TRP A 81 9.68 5.35 7.41
C TRP A 81 10.53 6.56 6.98
N HIS A 82 10.61 6.85 5.68
CA HIS A 82 11.37 7.99 5.14
C HIS A 82 10.76 9.36 5.46
N ARG A 83 9.57 9.39 6.09
CA ARG A 83 8.92 10.62 6.57
C ARG A 83 8.98 10.77 8.08
N ARG A 84 9.52 9.79 8.82
CA ARG A 84 9.74 9.92 10.27
C ARG A 84 10.66 11.12 10.51
N GLY A 85 10.17 12.12 11.26
CA GLY A 85 10.91 13.33 11.62
C GLY A 85 10.59 14.61 10.83
N ARG A 86 9.75 14.56 9.77
CA ARG A 86 9.35 15.75 8.98
C ARG A 86 7.94 16.23 9.33
N THR A 87 7.72 16.63 10.59
CA THR A 87 6.45 17.24 11.03
C THR A 87 6.28 18.65 10.47
N GLY A 88 5.73 18.73 9.26
CA GLY A 88 5.32 20.01 8.67
C GLY A 88 3.92 20.44 9.18
N PRO A 89 3.58 21.74 9.13
CA PRO A 89 2.29 22.26 9.60
C PRO A 89 1.06 21.60 8.93
N ARG A 90 1.20 21.13 7.68
CA ARG A 90 0.15 20.36 6.98
C ARG A 90 -0.15 18.99 7.63
N GLU A 91 0.80 18.41 8.35
CA GLU A 91 0.62 17.11 9.01
C GLU A 91 -0.22 17.23 10.29
N LEU A 92 -0.09 18.36 11.00
CA LEU A 92 -0.94 18.67 12.17
C LEU A 92 -2.40 18.85 11.77
N VAL A 93 -2.66 19.56 10.66
CA VAL A 93 -4.03 19.77 10.14
C VAL A 93 -4.70 18.45 9.75
N LEU A 94 -3.94 17.47 9.26
CA LEU A 94 -4.46 16.17 8.83
C LEU A 94 -4.51 15.13 9.96
N ALA A 95 -3.99 15.44 11.15
CA ALA A 95 -3.92 14.50 12.27
C ALA A 95 -5.28 13.86 12.64
N PRO A 96 -6.43 14.58 12.63
CA PRO A 96 -7.73 13.97 12.88
C PRO A 96 -8.13 12.94 11.82
N VAL A 97 -7.83 13.21 10.54
CA VAL A 97 -8.12 12.30 9.43
C VAL A 97 -7.32 11.02 9.58
N THR A 98 -6.02 11.14 9.84
CA THR A 98 -5.14 9.99 10.06
C THR A 98 -5.54 9.21 11.32
N ALA A 99 -5.98 9.88 12.39
CA ALA A 99 -6.50 9.21 13.59
C ALA A 99 -7.79 8.40 13.31
N THR A 100 -8.73 8.97 12.55
CA THR A 100 -9.96 8.27 12.15
C THR A 100 -9.65 7.09 11.23
N ALA A 101 -8.76 7.27 10.25
CA ALA A 101 -8.31 6.18 9.38
C ALA A 101 -7.64 5.06 10.18
N ARG A 102 -6.82 5.38 11.18
CA ARG A 102 -6.21 4.40 12.08
C ARG A 102 -7.22 3.57 12.84
N ARG A 103 -8.29 4.19 13.36
CA ARG A 103 -9.37 3.46 14.03
C ARG A 103 -10.04 2.42 13.11
N ARG A 104 -10.07 2.66 11.79
CA ARG A 104 -10.57 1.69 10.81
C ARG A 104 -9.63 0.50 10.59
N PHE A 105 -8.38 0.59 11.02
CA PHE A 105 -7.46 -0.55 11.05
C PHE A 105 -7.45 -1.25 12.42
N THR A 106 -8.26 -0.80 13.37
CA THR A 106 -8.42 -1.45 14.68
C THR A 106 -9.67 -2.35 14.64
N PRO A 107 -9.51 -3.67 14.72
CA PRO A 107 -10.63 -4.60 14.77
C PRO A 107 -11.55 -4.36 15.98
N THR A 108 -12.84 -4.60 15.80
CA THR A 108 -13.85 -4.60 16.87
C THR A 108 -14.81 -5.79 16.67
N ALA A 109 -15.76 -6.02 17.58
CA ALA A 109 -16.76 -7.07 17.42
C ALA A 109 -17.55 -6.99 16.10
N ASN A 110 -17.76 -5.77 15.60
CA ASN A 110 -18.51 -5.51 14.36
C ASN A 110 -17.61 -5.09 13.20
N HIS A 111 -16.28 -5.08 13.36
CA HIS A 111 -15.36 -4.57 12.34
C HIS A 111 -14.13 -5.46 12.23
N THR A 112 -13.91 -6.04 11.07
CA THR A 112 -12.84 -6.99 10.80
C THR A 112 -11.79 -6.38 9.89
N VAL A 113 -10.52 -6.69 10.17
CA VAL A 113 -9.38 -6.27 9.37
C VAL A 113 -8.58 -7.51 8.99
N GLU A 114 -8.30 -7.63 7.71
CA GLU A 114 -7.47 -8.68 7.12
C GLU A 114 -6.28 -8.06 6.40
N VAL A 115 -5.14 -8.73 6.43
CA VAL A 115 -3.99 -8.45 5.58
C VAL A 115 -3.80 -9.64 4.64
N PHE A 116 -3.99 -9.40 3.34
CA PHE A 116 -3.79 -10.38 2.27
C PHE A 116 -2.43 -10.13 1.61
N THR A 117 -1.41 -10.91 1.96
CA THR A 117 -0.03 -10.59 1.59
C THR A 117 0.84 -11.82 1.33
N ALA A 118 1.82 -11.69 0.44
CA ALA A 118 2.88 -12.67 0.26
C ALA A 118 4.07 -12.41 1.19
N MET A 119 4.12 -11.23 1.81
CA MET A 119 5.20 -10.82 2.70
C MET A 119 5.23 -11.67 3.98
N PRO A 120 6.43 -11.93 4.54
CA PRO A 120 6.57 -12.67 5.78
C PRO A 120 6.18 -11.78 6.96
N VAL A 121 4.90 -11.81 7.33
CA VAL A 121 4.36 -11.05 8.46
C VAL A 121 3.62 -11.97 9.43
N GLU A 122 3.71 -11.64 10.72
CA GLU A 122 2.89 -12.26 11.75
C GLU A 122 1.59 -11.48 11.94
N ALA A 123 0.52 -12.19 12.31
CA ALA A 123 -0.79 -11.58 12.52
C ALA A 123 -0.79 -10.70 13.78
N PRO A 124 -1.07 -9.38 13.66
CA PRO A 124 -1.30 -8.55 14.84
C PRO A 124 -2.54 -8.99 15.61
N PRO A 125 -2.65 -8.64 16.91
CA PRO A 125 -3.84 -8.94 17.71
C PRO A 125 -5.14 -8.48 17.03
N GLY A 126 -6.07 -9.42 16.85
CA GLY A 126 -7.39 -9.17 16.26
C GLY A 126 -7.41 -9.04 14.73
N ILE A 127 -6.27 -9.06 14.05
CA ILE A 127 -6.16 -8.91 12.60
C ILE A 127 -5.89 -10.27 11.97
N ALA A 128 -6.68 -10.63 10.95
CA ALA A 128 -6.43 -11.83 10.17
C ALA A 128 -5.27 -11.60 9.18
N VAL A 129 -4.41 -12.60 8.98
CA VAL A 129 -3.42 -12.58 7.89
C VAL A 129 -3.68 -13.78 6.98
N THR A 130 -4.01 -13.49 5.73
CA THR A 130 -4.18 -14.49 4.69
C THR A 130 -2.98 -14.47 3.77
N ARG A 131 -2.27 -15.59 3.69
CA ARG A 131 -1.09 -15.71 2.83
C ARG A 131 -1.50 -15.74 1.36
N ASN A 132 -1.07 -14.75 0.61
CA ASN A 132 -1.15 -14.75 -0.84
C ASN A 132 0.00 -15.58 -1.42
N THR A 133 -0.29 -16.79 -1.88
CA THR A 133 0.70 -17.69 -2.49
C THR A 133 0.83 -17.52 -4.01
N PHE A 134 0.05 -16.59 -4.59
CA PHE A 134 -0.11 -16.42 -6.03
C PHE A 134 -0.45 -17.74 -6.75
N ALA A 135 -1.18 -18.67 -6.12
CA ALA A 135 -1.52 -19.95 -6.73
C ALA A 135 -2.28 -19.79 -8.06
N TRP A 136 -3.08 -18.73 -8.18
CA TRP A 136 -3.83 -18.40 -9.40
C TRP A 136 -2.92 -18.13 -10.61
N THR A 137 -1.72 -17.57 -10.43
CA THR A 137 -0.82 -17.28 -11.56
C THR A 137 -0.31 -18.59 -12.15
N ARG A 138 0.10 -19.53 -11.30
CA ARG A 138 0.53 -20.88 -11.71
C ARG A 138 -0.61 -21.65 -12.38
N ALA A 139 -1.83 -21.55 -11.84
CA ALA A 139 -3.00 -22.21 -12.43
C ALA A 139 -3.38 -21.61 -13.79
N ARG A 140 -3.25 -20.30 -13.97
CA ARG A 140 -3.65 -19.58 -15.19
C ARG A 140 -2.61 -19.64 -16.30
N PHE A 141 -1.32 -19.54 -15.95
CA PHE A 141 -0.22 -19.33 -16.88
C PHE A 141 0.80 -20.48 -16.90
N GLY A 142 0.69 -21.45 -15.99
CA GLY A 142 1.66 -22.53 -15.84
C GLY A 142 2.83 -22.18 -14.93
N PRO A 143 3.76 -23.13 -14.71
CA PRO A 143 4.98 -22.89 -13.93
C PRO A 143 5.92 -21.91 -14.66
N PRO A 144 6.74 -21.13 -13.93
CA PRO A 144 7.72 -20.25 -14.56
C PRO A 144 8.79 -21.07 -15.28
N SER A 145 9.18 -20.64 -16.48
CA SER A 145 10.37 -21.15 -17.16
C SER A 145 11.60 -20.42 -16.67
N ILE A 146 12.63 -21.15 -16.22
CA ILE A 146 13.90 -20.57 -15.78
C ILE A 146 14.89 -20.61 -16.95
N GLY A 147 15.32 -19.43 -17.39
CA GLY A 147 16.38 -19.28 -18.39
C GLY A 147 17.78 -19.37 -17.77
N LYS A 148 18.81 -19.49 -18.62
CA LYS A 148 20.19 -19.29 -18.20
C LYS A 148 20.48 -17.78 -18.23
N GLY A 149 21.11 -17.25 -17.18
CA GLY A 149 21.47 -15.84 -17.10
C GLY A 149 21.22 -15.26 -15.70
N ALA A 150 21.31 -13.94 -15.59
CA ALA A 150 21.00 -13.20 -14.38
C ALA A 150 20.05 -12.05 -14.69
N ASP A 151 19.05 -11.86 -13.83
CA ASP A 151 18.17 -10.69 -13.87
C ASP A 151 18.71 -9.63 -12.92
N LEU A 152 18.92 -8.41 -13.43
CA LEU A 152 19.27 -7.27 -12.60
C LEU A 152 18.00 -6.48 -12.24
N VAL A 153 17.66 -6.47 -10.96
CA VAL A 153 16.58 -5.62 -10.44
C VAL A 153 17.13 -4.23 -10.16
N GLY A 154 16.72 -3.26 -10.96
CA GLY A 154 17.09 -1.85 -10.78
C GLY A 154 16.48 -1.23 -9.51
N THR A 155 16.91 -0.02 -9.16
CA THR A 155 16.39 0.72 -8.00
C THR A 155 15.85 2.09 -8.38
N SER A 156 14.64 2.41 -7.93
CA SER A 156 14.07 3.75 -8.05
C SER A 156 14.66 4.73 -7.02
N LEU A 157 15.56 4.27 -6.14
CA LEU A 157 16.16 5.10 -5.10
C LEU A 157 17.04 6.23 -5.66
N VAL A 158 17.51 6.07 -6.89
CA VAL A 158 18.22 7.12 -7.64
C VAL A 158 17.28 8.31 -7.90
N GLU A 159 16.07 8.05 -8.37
CA GLU A 159 15.07 9.09 -8.65
C GLU A 159 14.66 9.85 -7.38
N THR A 160 14.66 9.17 -6.23
CA THR A 160 14.36 9.78 -4.93
C THR A 160 15.57 10.46 -4.29
N GLY A 161 16.75 10.43 -4.92
CA GLY A 161 17.99 11.01 -4.41
C GLY A 161 18.58 10.29 -3.19
N VAL A 162 18.13 9.06 -2.91
CA VAL A 162 18.65 8.23 -1.82
C VAL A 162 19.95 7.55 -2.25
N VAL A 163 20.10 7.29 -3.55
CA VAL A 163 21.31 6.72 -4.16
C VAL A 163 21.85 7.73 -5.18
N ASP A 164 23.16 7.94 -5.18
CA ASP A 164 23.81 8.80 -6.16
C ASP A 164 23.78 8.13 -7.57
N PRO A 165 23.34 8.86 -8.61
CA PRO A 165 23.20 8.29 -9.95
C PRO A 165 24.51 7.81 -10.58
N VAL A 166 25.65 8.49 -10.32
CA VAL A 166 26.91 8.21 -11.02
C VAL A 166 27.51 6.87 -10.55
N PRO A 167 27.76 6.65 -9.24
CA PRO A 167 28.23 5.36 -8.74
C PRO A 167 27.25 4.22 -9.05
N TYR A 168 25.94 4.50 -9.04
CA TYR A 168 24.95 3.50 -9.39
C TYR A 168 25.09 3.03 -10.84
N GLN A 169 25.22 3.96 -11.78
CA GLN A 169 25.38 3.62 -13.19
C GLN A 169 26.69 2.87 -13.44
N GLU A 170 27.79 3.28 -12.81
CA GLU A 170 29.07 2.59 -12.91
C GLU A 170 28.98 1.13 -12.42
N ALA A 171 28.32 0.92 -11.27
CA ALA A 171 28.10 -0.41 -10.72
C ALA A 171 27.23 -1.29 -11.63
N VAL A 172 26.11 -0.75 -12.14
CA VAL A 172 25.24 -1.46 -13.09
C VAL A 172 26.01 -1.82 -14.37
N ALA A 173 26.81 -0.90 -14.91
CA ALA A 173 27.59 -1.13 -16.10
C ALA A 173 28.68 -2.20 -15.89
N ALA A 174 29.30 -2.25 -14.71
CA ALA A 174 30.25 -3.29 -14.36
C ALA A 174 29.58 -4.68 -14.26
N LEU A 175 28.42 -4.75 -13.62
CA LEU A 175 27.64 -5.99 -13.51
C LEU A 175 27.19 -6.51 -14.88
N ALA A 176 26.65 -5.63 -15.73
CA ALA A 176 26.19 -5.98 -17.08
C ALA A 176 27.31 -6.43 -18.03
N ARG A 177 28.57 -6.06 -17.76
CA ARG A 177 29.73 -6.61 -18.50
C ARG A 177 30.19 -7.96 -17.98
N THR A 178 29.90 -8.27 -16.73
CA THR A 178 30.40 -9.47 -16.03
C THR A 178 29.45 -10.65 -16.18
N HIS A 179 28.14 -10.39 -16.26
CA HIS A 179 27.07 -11.37 -16.30
C HIS A 179 26.29 -11.27 -17.61
#